data_AF-A0A5C7QJU5-F1
#
_entry.id   AF-A0A5C7QJU5-F1
#
_cell.length_a   1.000
_cell.length_b   1.000
_cell.length_c   1.000
_cell.angle_alpha   90.00
_cell.angle_beta   90.00
_cell.angle_gamma   90.00
#
_symmetry.space_group_name_H-M   'P 1'
#
loop_
_entity.id
_entity.type
_entity.pdbx_description
1 polymer ?
#
loop_
_entity_poly.entity_id
_entity_poly.type
_entity_poly.pdbx_seq_one_letter_code
_entity_poly.pdbx_strand_id
1 'polypeptide(L)'
;DGSVGTRNLLAITTTVQCVAGVVEHAVERIRRELLPLYPHVDDVIGLEHGYGCGVAIDAPDAVIPIRTLRHISLNPNFGGEVMVVSLGCEKLQPDRLLPPGVIPIDAAAQEPQLDVVCLQDEAHVGFGSMIDSILRQARVHLERLNQRRRETVPASELVVGVQCGGSDAFSGVTANPAVGFMSDLLVRAGATVMFSEVTEVRDAIDQLTARAATPEVAEAMVREMAWYDAYLQRGRVDRSANTTPGNKKGGLANIVEKAMGSIVKSGSAPIAGVLAPGEKLARDQRGLIYAATPASDFICGTLQLAAGMNLHVFTTGRGTPYGLAECPVIKVATRSELARRWHDLMDVDAGRIASGEASIEAMGWELFHRLLATASGERTWAERHRLRNALVLFNPAPVT
;
A
#
# COMPACT_ATOMS: atom_id res chain seq x y z
N ASP A 1 -6.40 -16.90 -6.78
CA ASP A 1 -6.82 -17.19 -5.38
C ASP A 1 -8.20 -16.63 -5.02
N GLY A 2 -8.99 -16.14 -6.00
CA GLY A 2 -10.31 -15.54 -5.77
C GLY A 2 -10.29 -14.05 -5.41
N SER A 3 -9.12 -13.43 -5.21
CA SER A 3 -9.02 -11.99 -5.03
C SER A 3 -9.22 -11.22 -6.34
N VAL A 4 -9.59 -9.94 -6.24
CA VAL A 4 -9.82 -9.05 -7.40
C VAL A 4 -8.81 -7.92 -7.41
N GLY A 5 -8.12 -7.76 -8.54
CA GLY A 5 -7.24 -6.62 -8.80
C GLY A 5 -7.99 -5.46 -9.43
N THR A 6 -7.59 -4.23 -9.10
CA THR A 6 -8.07 -2.99 -9.72
C THR A 6 -7.18 -2.54 -10.86
N ARG A 7 -5.97 -3.11 -10.97
CA ARG A 7 -5.02 -2.94 -12.07
C ARG A 7 -4.48 -4.30 -12.52
N ASN A 8 -3.96 -4.34 -13.73
CA ASN A 8 -3.31 -5.50 -14.33
C ASN A 8 -1.82 -5.18 -14.57
N LEU A 9 -1.00 -5.38 -13.55
CA LEU A 9 0.42 -4.97 -13.56
C LEU A 9 1.33 -6.20 -13.62
N LEU A 10 2.42 -6.10 -14.38
CA LEU A 10 3.56 -6.99 -14.18
C LEU A 10 4.45 -6.41 -13.09
N ALA A 11 4.62 -7.15 -12.00
CA ALA A 11 5.55 -6.79 -10.94
C ALA A 11 6.83 -7.61 -11.04
N ILE A 12 7.97 -6.92 -10.95
CA ILE A 12 9.29 -7.52 -10.85
C ILE A 12 9.76 -7.36 -9.40
N THR A 13 9.62 -8.41 -8.59
CA THR A 13 10.10 -8.39 -7.21
C THR A 13 11.61 -8.61 -7.17
N THR A 14 12.27 -7.91 -6.25
CA THR A 14 13.70 -8.07 -6.01
C THR A 14 13.95 -8.78 -4.70
N THR A 15 15.14 -9.37 -4.54
CA THR A 15 15.58 -9.92 -3.25
C THR A 15 16.58 -9.02 -2.54
N VAL A 16 17.20 -8.07 -3.24
CA VAL A 16 18.26 -7.22 -2.71
C VAL A 16 18.40 -5.90 -3.48
N GLN A 17 18.81 -4.83 -2.79
CA GLN A 17 19.02 -3.50 -3.39
C GLN A 17 20.00 -3.47 -4.58
N CYS A 18 20.99 -4.37 -4.62
CA CYS A 18 22.02 -4.37 -5.66
C CYS A 18 21.47 -4.59 -7.08
N VAL A 19 20.28 -5.20 -7.23
CA VAL A 19 19.66 -5.40 -8.54
C VAL A 19 18.86 -4.19 -9.03
N ALA A 20 18.60 -3.19 -8.18
CA ALA A 20 17.67 -2.09 -8.45
C ALA A 20 17.96 -1.40 -9.80
N GLY A 21 19.20 -0.97 -10.05
CA GLY A 21 19.54 -0.30 -11.31
C GLY A 21 19.42 -1.19 -12.56
N VAL A 22 19.59 -2.52 -12.42
CA VAL A 22 19.39 -3.48 -13.51
C VAL A 22 17.89 -3.62 -13.81
N VAL A 23 17.08 -3.72 -12.75
CA VAL A 23 15.61 -3.82 -12.86
C VAL A 23 15.02 -2.53 -13.41
N GLU A 24 15.45 -1.35 -12.96
CA GLU A 24 15.02 -0.06 -13.50
C GLU A 24 15.26 0.02 -15.01
N HIS A 25 16.49 -0.33 -15.45
CA HIS A 25 16.83 -0.37 -16.87
C HIS A 25 15.97 -1.37 -17.66
N ALA A 26 15.74 -2.56 -17.12
CA ALA A 26 14.89 -3.56 -17.75
C ALA A 26 13.43 -3.10 -17.83
N VAL A 27 12.88 -2.52 -16.77
CA VAL A 27 11.51 -1.99 -16.70
C VAL A 27 11.30 -0.89 -17.73
N GLU A 28 12.26 0.02 -17.92
CA GLU A 28 12.20 1.03 -18.98
C GLU A 28 12.16 0.41 -20.38
N ARG A 29 13.02 -0.57 -20.65
CA ARG A 29 13.04 -1.30 -21.93
C ARG A 29 11.73 -2.05 -22.15
N ILE A 30 11.24 -2.78 -21.15
CA ILE A 30 9.96 -3.51 -21.22
C ILE A 30 8.83 -2.53 -21.54
N ARG A 31 8.76 -1.39 -20.86
CA ARG A 31 7.72 -0.37 -21.09
C ARG A 31 7.78 0.21 -22.51
N ARG A 32 8.98 0.39 -23.07
CA ARG A 32 9.17 0.97 -24.41
C ARG A 32 9.00 -0.06 -25.53
N GLU A 33 9.50 -1.27 -25.34
CA GLU A 33 9.66 -2.29 -26.40
C GLU A 33 8.56 -3.35 -26.36
N LEU A 34 8.11 -3.77 -25.17
CA LEU A 34 7.19 -4.89 -25.01
C LEU A 34 5.77 -4.44 -24.66
N LEU A 35 5.60 -3.57 -23.66
CA LEU A 35 4.28 -3.15 -23.18
C LEU A 35 3.32 -2.64 -24.28
N PRO A 36 3.76 -1.91 -25.33
CA PRO A 36 2.88 -1.51 -26.43
C PRO A 36 2.25 -2.68 -27.21
N LEU A 37 2.82 -3.89 -27.11
CA LEU A 37 2.30 -5.11 -27.72
C LEU A 37 1.20 -5.78 -26.87
N TYR A 38 1.02 -5.34 -25.62
CA TYR A 38 0.14 -5.95 -24.62
C TYR A 38 -0.88 -4.92 -24.08
N PRO A 39 -1.87 -4.51 -24.89
CA PRO A 39 -2.76 -3.40 -24.57
C PRO A 39 -3.66 -3.61 -23.34
N HIS A 40 -3.76 -4.83 -22.80
CA HIS A 40 -4.54 -5.13 -21.61
C HIS A 40 -3.70 -5.15 -20.33
N VAL A 41 -2.39 -4.94 -20.41
CA VAL A 41 -1.51 -4.76 -19.25
C VAL A 41 -1.37 -3.27 -18.98
N ASP A 42 -1.68 -2.85 -17.75
CA ASP A 42 -1.73 -1.44 -17.38
C ASP A 42 -0.30 -0.84 -17.30
N ASP A 43 0.66 -1.57 -16.73
CA ASP A 43 2.07 -1.17 -16.64
C ASP A 43 2.99 -2.34 -16.21
N VAL A 44 4.29 -2.06 -16.18
CA VAL A 44 5.33 -2.89 -15.58
C VAL A 44 6.07 -2.09 -14.52
N ILE A 45 6.26 -2.67 -13.33
CA ILE A 45 6.88 -2.02 -12.17
C ILE A 45 7.94 -2.92 -11.53
N GLY A 46 8.99 -2.30 -11.01
CA GLY A 46 9.95 -2.96 -10.12
C GLY A 46 9.59 -2.70 -8.66
N LEU A 47 9.56 -3.75 -7.83
CA LEU A 47 9.31 -3.65 -6.40
C LEU A 47 10.62 -3.46 -5.65
N GLU A 48 11.28 -2.32 -5.92
CA GLU A 48 12.59 -2.01 -5.37
C GLU A 48 12.54 -1.73 -3.86
N HIS A 49 13.53 -2.25 -3.13
CA HIS A 49 13.66 -2.03 -1.69
C HIS A 49 15.12 -2.10 -1.21
N GLY A 50 15.38 -1.52 -0.03
CA GLY A 50 16.71 -1.53 0.60
C GLY A 50 17.08 -2.79 1.37
N TYR A 51 16.17 -3.76 1.53
CA TYR A 51 16.43 -4.99 2.30
C TYR A 51 17.20 -6.06 1.50
N GLY A 52 17.71 -7.10 2.16
CA GLY A 52 18.22 -8.32 1.53
C GLY A 52 19.71 -8.59 1.66
N CYS A 53 20.53 -7.55 1.83
CA CYS A 53 21.97 -7.64 2.09
C CYS A 53 22.35 -6.69 3.24
N GLY A 54 23.42 -7.01 3.99
CA GLY A 54 23.83 -6.19 5.15
C GLY A 54 22.82 -6.17 6.31
N VAL A 55 21.91 -7.14 6.36
CA VAL A 55 20.86 -7.22 7.39
C VAL A 55 21.07 -8.40 8.34
N ALA A 56 20.59 -8.26 9.58
CA ALA A 56 20.43 -9.38 10.50
C ALA A 56 19.19 -10.21 10.09
N ILE A 57 19.31 -11.02 9.03
CA ILE A 57 18.18 -11.76 8.42
C ILE A 57 17.44 -12.69 9.40
N ASP A 58 18.14 -13.16 10.45
CA ASP A 58 17.59 -14.04 11.49
C ASP A 58 17.34 -13.33 12.83
N ALA A 59 17.43 -12.00 12.88
CA ALA A 59 17.02 -11.25 14.07
C ALA A 59 15.51 -11.43 14.33
N PRO A 60 15.04 -11.39 15.59
CA PRO A 60 13.64 -11.65 15.94
C PRO A 60 12.63 -10.83 15.11
N ASP A 61 12.92 -9.55 14.90
CA ASP A 61 12.05 -8.60 14.19
C ASP A 61 12.27 -8.59 12.66
N ALA A 62 13.23 -9.37 12.14
CA ALA A 62 13.54 -9.43 10.70
C ALA A 62 12.45 -10.12 9.87
N VAL A 63 11.54 -10.84 10.53
CA VAL A 63 10.36 -11.43 9.88
C VAL A 63 9.45 -10.37 9.25
N ILE A 64 9.38 -9.16 9.81
CA ILE A 64 8.48 -8.09 9.34
C ILE A 64 8.79 -7.66 7.90
N PRO A 65 10.02 -7.21 7.55
CA PRO A 65 10.34 -6.85 6.17
C PRO A 65 10.22 -8.03 5.20
N ILE A 66 10.63 -9.25 5.60
CA ILE A 66 10.53 -10.46 4.76
C ILE A 66 9.06 -10.78 4.43
N ARG A 67 8.21 -10.81 5.46
CA ARG A 67 6.77 -11.05 5.33
C ARG A 67 6.09 -9.95 4.51
N THR A 68 6.49 -8.69 4.71
CA THR A 68 5.98 -7.54 3.94
C THR A 68 6.22 -7.74 2.45
N LEU A 69 7.46 -8.01 2.04
CA LEU A 69 7.81 -8.24 0.63
C LEU A 69 7.08 -9.46 0.03
N ARG A 70 7.01 -10.55 0.79
CA ARG A 70 6.25 -11.74 0.39
C ARG A 70 4.80 -11.40 0.10
N HIS A 71 4.12 -10.69 1.00
CA HIS A 71 2.70 -10.40 0.84
C HIS A 71 2.41 -9.31 -0.19
N ILE A 72 3.32 -8.35 -0.40
CA ILE A 72 3.23 -7.43 -1.55
C ILE A 72 3.23 -8.24 -2.85
N SER A 73 4.10 -9.25 -2.98
CA SER A 73 4.14 -10.13 -4.16
C SER A 73 2.83 -10.89 -4.39
N LEU A 74 1.95 -10.98 -3.39
CA LEU A 74 0.63 -11.60 -3.48
C LEU A 74 -0.50 -10.59 -3.68
N ASN A 75 -0.18 -9.32 -3.96
CA ASN A 75 -1.18 -8.29 -4.17
C ASN A 75 -2.03 -8.62 -5.43
N PRO A 76 -3.37 -8.50 -5.37
CA PRO A 76 -4.24 -8.85 -6.48
C PRO A 76 -4.01 -8.05 -7.77
N ASN A 77 -3.41 -6.85 -7.69
CA ASN A 77 -3.05 -6.05 -8.87
C ASN A 77 -1.96 -6.69 -9.73
N PHE A 78 -1.22 -7.67 -9.19
CA PHE A 78 -0.19 -8.44 -9.91
C PHE A 78 -0.73 -9.73 -10.51
N GLY A 79 -1.97 -10.12 -10.17
CA GLY A 79 -2.63 -11.27 -10.78
C GLY A 79 -2.01 -12.63 -10.50
N GLY A 80 -1.13 -12.75 -9.51
CA GLY A 80 -0.32 -13.96 -9.30
C GLY A 80 0.81 -14.13 -10.33
N GLU A 81 1.08 -13.11 -11.14
CA GLU A 81 2.13 -13.11 -12.18
C GLU A 81 3.26 -12.15 -11.75
N VAL A 82 4.04 -12.59 -10.77
CA VAL A 82 5.24 -11.87 -10.29
C VAL A 82 6.48 -12.58 -10.79
N MET A 83 7.42 -11.81 -11.32
CA MET A 83 8.74 -12.27 -11.72
C MET A 83 9.76 -11.89 -10.63
N VAL A 84 10.73 -12.75 -10.35
CA VAL A 84 11.76 -12.51 -9.33
C VAL A 84 13.09 -12.21 -10.00
N VAL A 85 13.76 -11.12 -9.59
CA VAL A 85 15.15 -10.85 -9.96
C VAL A 85 16.00 -10.85 -8.71
N SER A 86 16.97 -11.76 -8.66
CA SER A 86 17.93 -11.91 -7.56
C SER A 86 19.34 -11.57 -8.00
N LEU A 87 20.22 -11.22 -7.06
CA LEU A 87 21.64 -11.04 -7.40
C LEU A 87 22.35 -12.39 -7.42
N GLY A 88 22.16 -13.21 -6.38
CA GLY A 88 22.77 -14.53 -6.21
C GLY A 88 23.60 -14.67 -4.94
N CYS A 89 24.04 -13.56 -4.32
CA CYS A 89 24.93 -13.56 -3.15
C CYS A 89 24.30 -12.93 -1.88
N GLU A 90 23.06 -12.47 -1.95
CA GLU A 90 22.36 -11.82 -0.84
C GLU A 90 21.94 -12.79 0.27
N LYS A 91 21.57 -12.25 1.44
CA LYS A 91 21.06 -13.07 2.55
C LYS A 91 19.60 -13.49 2.35
N LEU A 92 18.79 -12.62 1.74
CA LEU A 92 17.39 -12.93 1.42
C LEU A 92 17.34 -13.68 0.09
N GLN A 93 17.49 -14.99 0.10
CA GLN A 93 17.40 -15.81 -1.11
C GLN A 93 15.94 -15.91 -1.63
N PRO A 94 15.71 -16.11 -2.94
CA PRO A 94 14.37 -16.26 -3.53
C PRO A 94 13.48 -17.26 -2.78
N ASP A 95 14.00 -18.44 -2.45
CA ASP A 95 13.26 -19.49 -1.72
C ASP A 95 12.83 -19.07 -0.31
N ARG A 96 13.56 -18.13 0.32
CA ARG A 96 13.18 -17.56 1.61
C ARG A 96 12.07 -16.53 1.46
N LEU A 97 12.12 -15.73 0.40
CA LEU A 97 11.09 -14.72 0.12
C LEU A 97 9.78 -15.38 -0.31
N LEU A 98 9.84 -16.28 -1.28
CA LEU A 98 8.69 -16.98 -1.89
C LEU A 98 8.90 -18.50 -1.82
N PRO A 99 8.74 -19.13 -0.65
CA PRO A 99 8.87 -20.58 -0.54
C PRO A 99 7.85 -21.32 -1.43
N PRO A 100 8.10 -22.60 -1.78
CA PRO A 100 7.20 -23.39 -2.62
C PRO A 100 5.73 -23.33 -2.16
N GLY A 101 4.82 -23.09 -3.10
CA GLY A 101 3.38 -22.99 -2.85
C GLY A 101 2.86 -21.58 -2.50
N VAL A 102 3.73 -20.57 -2.40
CA VAL A 102 3.29 -19.18 -2.14
C VAL A 102 2.67 -18.52 -3.37
N ILE A 103 3.30 -18.65 -4.53
CA ILE A 103 2.72 -18.21 -5.81
C ILE A 103 2.09 -19.44 -6.48
N PRO A 104 0.81 -19.37 -6.89
CA PRO A 104 0.19 -20.43 -7.67
C PRO A 104 0.75 -20.41 -9.10
N ILE A 105 1.95 -20.95 -9.29
CA ILE A 105 2.49 -21.23 -10.62
C ILE A 105 1.73 -22.43 -11.17
N ASP A 106 1.31 -22.34 -12.44
CA ASP A 106 0.46 -23.30 -13.12
C ASP A 106 0.91 -24.75 -12.87
N ALA A 107 0.01 -25.56 -12.30
CA ALA A 107 0.26 -26.97 -11.96
C ALA A 107 0.53 -27.85 -13.21
N ALA A 108 0.36 -27.30 -14.41
CA ALA A 108 0.74 -27.92 -15.67
C ALA A 108 2.26 -27.89 -15.93
N ALA A 109 3.03 -27.06 -15.23
CA ALA A 109 4.49 -27.10 -15.28
C ALA A 109 5.01 -28.29 -14.48
N GLN A 110 5.75 -29.20 -15.13
CA GLN A 110 6.28 -30.42 -14.52
C GLN A 110 7.21 -30.17 -13.32
N GLU A 111 7.71 -28.94 -13.18
CA GLU A 111 8.35 -28.42 -11.97
C GLU A 111 7.88 -26.97 -11.76
N PRO A 112 7.17 -26.64 -10.66
CA PRO A 112 6.88 -25.26 -10.31
C PRO A 112 8.17 -24.61 -9.78
N GLN A 113 9.10 -24.30 -10.67
CA GLN A 113 10.22 -23.43 -10.36
C GLN A 113 9.70 -21.99 -10.32
N LEU A 114 10.11 -21.24 -9.30
CA LEU A 114 9.91 -19.79 -9.29
C LEU A 114 10.52 -19.21 -10.58
N ASP A 115 9.79 -18.32 -11.24
CA ASP A 115 10.30 -17.56 -12.40
C ASP A 115 11.36 -16.55 -11.90
N VAL A 116 12.59 -17.04 -11.69
CA VAL A 116 13.74 -16.30 -11.14
C VAL A 116 14.76 -16.00 -12.23
N VAL A 117 15.21 -14.74 -12.32
CA VAL A 117 16.48 -14.37 -12.95
C VAL A 117 17.51 -14.12 -11.87
N CYS A 118 18.52 -14.99 -11.76
CA CYS A 118 19.68 -14.75 -10.90
C CYS A 118 20.77 -14.04 -11.70
N LEU A 119 21.05 -12.77 -11.39
CA LEU A 119 21.94 -11.93 -12.19
C LEU A 119 23.39 -12.45 -12.24
N GLN A 120 23.89 -13.07 -11.17
CA GLN A 120 25.24 -13.64 -11.11
C GLN A 120 25.31 -15.11 -11.56
N ASP A 121 24.26 -15.66 -12.14
CA ASP A 121 24.30 -17.00 -12.73
C ASP A 121 25.39 -17.08 -13.83
N GLU A 122 26.11 -18.20 -13.87
CA GLU A 122 27.22 -18.43 -14.83
C GLU A 122 26.76 -18.40 -16.30
N ALA A 123 25.46 -18.59 -16.56
CA ALA A 123 24.87 -18.44 -17.89
C ALA A 123 24.88 -16.98 -18.40
N HIS A 124 25.07 -15.99 -17.52
CA HIS A 124 25.11 -14.58 -17.90
C HIS A 124 26.54 -14.11 -18.23
N VAL A 125 26.69 -13.55 -19.43
CA VAL A 125 27.92 -12.89 -19.88
C VAL A 125 27.65 -11.41 -20.13
N GLY A 126 28.04 -10.57 -19.18
CA GLY A 126 27.88 -9.12 -19.22
C GLY A 126 26.44 -8.62 -18.97
N PHE A 127 26.31 -7.31 -18.79
CA PHE A 127 25.03 -6.64 -18.46
C PHE A 127 23.94 -6.87 -19.52
N GLY A 128 24.29 -6.92 -20.80
CA GLY A 128 23.31 -7.16 -21.87
C GLY A 128 22.61 -8.51 -21.75
N SER A 129 23.35 -9.57 -21.40
CA SER A 129 22.78 -10.92 -21.22
C SER A 129 21.78 -10.98 -20.06
N MET A 130 22.08 -10.28 -18.95
CA MET A 130 21.17 -10.14 -17.81
C MET A 130 19.84 -9.50 -18.24
N ILE A 131 19.93 -8.35 -18.93
CA ILE A 131 18.74 -7.62 -19.39
C ILE A 131 17.94 -8.45 -20.39
N ASP A 132 18.58 -9.11 -21.35
CA ASP A 132 17.88 -9.94 -22.33
C ASP A 132 17.16 -11.13 -21.65
N SER A 133 17.72 -11.67 -20.57
CA SER A 133 17.05 -12.70 -19.75
C SER A 133 15.77 -12.18 -19.11
N ILE A 134 15.85 -11.01 -18.48
CA ILE A 134 14.70 -10.33 -17.87
C ILE A 134 13.62 -10.05 -18.93
N LEU A 135 13.99 -9.54 -20.11
CA LEU A 135 13.03 -9.25 -21.19
C LEU A 135 12.37 -10.53 -21.73
N ARG A 136 13.11 -11.64 -21.85
CA ARG A 136 12.55 -12.93 -22.27
C ARG A 136 11.50 -13.44 -21.29
N GLN A 137 11.80 -13.43 -19.99
CA GLN A 137 10.83 -13.85 -18.97
C GLN A 137 9.63 -12.90 -18.91
N ALA A 138 9.86 -11.58 -18.95
CA ALA A 138 8.79 -10.58 -18.95
C ALA A 138 7.80 -10.80 -20.10
N ARG A 139 8.26 -11.22 -21.29
CA ARG A 139 7.38 -11.56 -22.43
C ARG A 139 6.34 -12.63 -22.07
N VAL A 140 6.76 -13.69 -21.39
CA VAL A 140 5.87 -14.81 -21.01
C VAL A 140 4.80 -14.35 -20.01
N HIS A 141 5.18 -13.55 -19.01
CA HIS A 141 4.20 -12.98 -18.08
C HIS A 141 3.25 -11.99 -18.77
N LEU A 142 3.77 -11.13 -19.65
CA LEU A 142 2.96 -10.16 -20.37
C LEU A 142 1.94 -10.84 -21.30
N GLU A 143 2.30 -11.94 -21.96
CA GLU A 143 1.37 -12.74 -22.76
C GLU A 143 0.20 -13.27 -21.92
N ARG A 144 0.48 -13.81 -20.71
CA ARG A 144 -0.55 -14.28 -19.78
C ARG A 144 -1.41 -13.14 -19.24
N LEU A 145 -0.78 -12.06 -18.76
CA LEU A 145 -1.49 -10.89 -18.24
C LEU A 145 -2.37 -10.24 -19.31
N ASN A 146 -1.95 -10.22 -20.58
CA ASN A 146 -2.69 -9.60 -21.67
C ASN A 146 -3.96 -10.39 -22.07
N GLN A 147 -4.10 -11.64 -21.65
CA GLN A 147 -5.34 -12.42 -21.86
C GLN A 147 -6.45 -12.00 -20.88
N ARG A 148 -6.10 -11.35 -19.78
CA ARG A 148 -7.05 -10.96 -18.72
C ARG A 148 -7.96 -9.82 -19.20
N ARG A 149 -9.22 -9.83 -18.75
CA ARG A 149 -10.19 -8.74 -18.96
C ARG A 149 -10.83 -8.36 -17.63
N ARG A 150 -11.23 -7.10 -17.52
CA ARG A 150 -12.04 -6.64 -16.38
C ARG A 150 -13.42 -7.28 -16.48
N GLU A 151 -13.97 -7.66 -15.34
CA GLU A 151 -15.32 -8.22 -15.22
C GLU A 151 -16.09 -7.42 -14.18
N THR A 152 -17.42 -7.42 -14.30
CA THR A 152 -18.27 -6.85 -13.24
C THR A 152 -18.24 -7.77 -12.04
N VAL A 153 -17.79 -7.24 -10.91
CA VAL A 153 -17.70 -7.94 -9.62
C VAL A 153 -18.38 -7.10 -8.53
N PRO A 154 -18.83 -7.71 -7.42
CA PRO A 154 -19.39 -6.95 -6.32
C PRO A 154 -18.33 -6.04 -5.67
N ALA A 155 -18.77 -4.89 -5.15
CA ALA A 155 -17.90 -3.97 -4.41
C ALA A 155 -17.28 -4.60 -3.15
N SER A 156 -17.83 -5.73 -2.67
CA SER A 156 -17.30 -6.52 -1.55
C SER A 156 -15.90 -7.10 -1.78
N GLU A 157 -15.40 -7.09 -3.01
CA GLU A 157 -14.04 -7.52 -3.35
C GLU A 157 -13.00 -6.40 -3.19
N LEU A 158 -13.42 -5.18 -2.88
CA LEU A 158 -12.52 -4.07 -2.63
C LEU A 158 -11.86 -4.18 -1.26
N VAL A 159 -10.56 -3.89 -1.23
CA VAL A 159 -9.75 -3.76 -0.02
C VAL A 159 -9.09 -2.38 -0.07
N VAL A 160 -9.67 -1.44 0.67
CA VAL A 160 -9.32 -0.02 0.59
C VAL A 160 -8.43 0.37 1.76
N GLY A 161 -7.22 0.83 1.49
CA GLY A 161 -6.39 1.52 2.47
C GLY A 161 -6.80 2.98 2.61
N VAL A 162 -6.79 3.50 3.84
CA VAL A 162 -6.93 4.93 4.11
C VAL A 162 -5.78 5.40 5.00
N GLN A 163 -5.18 6.54 4.67
CA GLN A 163 -4.17 7.18 5.50
C GLN A 163 -4.20 8.71 5.39
N CYS A 164 -3.63 9.37 6.40
CA CYS A 164 -3.35 10.79 6.38
C CYS A 164 -1.97 11.05 5.75
N GLY A 165 -1.76 12.28 5.30
CA GLY A 165 -0.45 12.77 4.89
C GLY A 165 -0.06 14.03 5.64
N GLY A 166 0.00 15.13 4.90
CA GLY A 166 0.21 16.46 5.45
C GLY A 166 -1.03 16.98 6.18
N SER A 167 -1.41 16.38 7.30
CA SER A 167 -2.56 16.81 8.12
C SER A 167 -2.46 18.28 8.51
N ASP A 168 -3.61 18.96 8.47
CA ASP A 168 -3.82 20.35 8.85
C ASP A 168 -5.06 20.48 9.76
N ALA A 169 -5.35 21.69 10.23
CA ALA A 169 -6.50 21.94 11.11
C ALA A 169 -7.86 21.58 10.49
N PHE A 170 -7.95 21.47 9.15
CA PHE A 170 -9.20 21.14 8.45
C PHE A 170 -9.39 19.65 8.25
N SER A 171 -8.35 18.84 8.45
CA SER A 171 -8.37 17.40 8.17
C SER A 171 -9.48 16.67 8.93
N GLY A 172 -9.58 16.93 10.24
CA GLY A 172 -10.58 16.32 11.12
C GLY A 172 -12.02 16.83 10.95
N VAL A 173 -12.25 17.89 10.17
CA VAL A 173 -13.57 18.52 9.98
C VAL A 173 -14.06 18.52 8.53
N THR A 174 -13.24 18.05 7.58
CA THR A 174 -13.58 17.97 6.15
C THR A 174 -13.28 16.57 5.57
N ALA A 175 -12.05 16.32 5.13
CA ALA A 175 -11.65 15.12 4.41
C ALA A 175 -11.81 13.85 5.25
N ASN A 176 -11.37 13.84 6.52
CA ASN A 176 -11.44 12.64 7.35
C ASN A 176 -12.90 12.23 7.65
N PRO A 177 -13.83 13.15 7.99
CA PRO A 177 -15.26 12.83 8.06
C PRO A 177 -15.84 12.26 6.77
N ALA A 178 -15.52 12.84 5.61
CA ALA A 178 -16.00 12.34 4.32
C ALA A 178 -15.48 10.92 4.03
N VAL A 179 -14.20 10.66 4.32
CA VAL A 179 -13.59 9.32 4.24
C VAL A 179 -14.22 8.36 5.23
N GLY A 180 -14.54 8.80 6.45
CA GLY A 180 -15.26 8.00 7.44
C GLY A 180 -16.64 7.58 6.95
N PHE A 181 -17.40 8.49 6.34
CA PHE A 181 -18.70 8.16 5.74
C PHE A 181 -18.56 7.18 4.58
N MET A 182 -17.59 7.40 3.68
CA MET A 182 -17.27 6.47 2.60
C MET A 182 -16.86 5.08 3.13
N SER A 183 -16.08 5.03 4.22
CA SER A 183 -15.69 3.79 4.88
C SER A 183 -16.92 2.99 5.33
N ASP A 184 -17.90 3.64 5.97
CA ASP A 184 -19.14 2.99 6.38
C ASP A 184 -19.96 2.49 5.18
N LEU A 185 -20.00 3.22 4.06
CA LEU A 185 -20.64 2.76 2.83
C LEU A 185 -19.98 1.49 2.26
N LEU A 186 -18.65 1.45 2.23
CA LEU A 186 -17.88 0.30 1.76
C LEU A 186 -18.08 -0.93 2.66
N VAL A 187 -18.02 -0.76 3.97
CA VAL A 187 -18.29 -1.83 4.93
C VAL A 187 -19.71 -2.38 4.76
N ARG A 188 -20.71 -1.50 4.57
CA ARG A 188 -22.09 -1.90 4.27
C ARG A 188 -22.24 -2.64 2.94
N ALA A 189 -21.39 -2.34 1.96
CA ALA A 189 -21.32 -3.06 0.69
C ALA A 189 -20.54 -4.39 0.78
N GLY A 190 -20.06 -4.77 1.97
CA GLY A 190 -19.32 -6.00 2.24
C GLY A 190 -17.83 -5.92 1.89
N ALA A 191 -17.30 -4.72 1.62
CA ALA A 191 -15.89 -4.51 1.33
C ALA A 191 -15.04 -4.48 2.61
N THR A 192 -13.72 -4.40 2.44
CA THR A 192 -12.78 -4.18 3.54
C THR A 192 -12.19 -2.78 3.47
N VAL A 193 -12.15 -2.08 4.60
CA VAL A 193 -11.47 -0.79 4.75
C VAL A 193 -10.41 -0.90 5.83
N MET A 194 -9.20 -0.43 5.56
CA MET A 194 -8.05 -0.52 6.44
C MET A 194 -7.60 0.87 6.84
N PHE A 195 -7.61 1.15 8.14
CA PHE A 195 -6.99 2.35 8.70
C PHE A 195 -5.81 1.94 9.60
N SER A 196 -4.82 2.82 9.73
CA SER A 196 -3.49 2.44 10.23
C SER A 196 -2.88 3.51 11.15
N GLU A 197 -1.59 3.83 10.96
CA GLU A 197 -0.91 4.98 11.56
C GLU A 197 -0.97 4.99 13.08
N VAL A 198 -0.33 3.99 13.71
CA VAL A 198 -0.31 3.78 15.17
C VAL A 198 -0.06 5.09 15.92
N THR A 199 0.97 5.84 15.50
CA THR A 199 1.34 7.10 16.14
C THR A 199 0.28 8.20 16.00
N GLU A 200 -0.56 8.16 14.97
CA GLU A 200 -1.66 9.11 14.80
C GLU A 200 -2.89 8.74 15.60
N VAL A 201 -3.15 7.46 15.87
CA VAL A 201 -4.37 7.04 16.59
C VAL A 201 -4.13 6.72 18.07
N ARG A 202 -2.86 6.63 18.50
CA ARG A 202 -2.43 6.16 19.83
C ARG A 202 -3.15 6.83 21.00
N ASP A 203 -3.40 8.13 20.89
CA ASP A 203 -4.01 8.95 21.96
C ASP A 203 -5.54 8.91 21.97
N ALA A 204 -6.13 8.25 20.98
CA ALA A 204 -7.57 8.03 20.86
C ALA A 204 -7.91 6.52 20.87
N ILE A 205 -7.03 5.70 21.47
CA ILE A 205 -7.20 4.25 21.51
C ILE A 205 -8.48 3.84 22.25
N ASP A 206 -8.87 4.58 23.30
CA ASP A 206 -10.07 4.27 24.10
C ASP A 206 -11.34 4.37 23.25
N GLN A 207 -11.42 5.34 22.33
CA GLN A 207 -12.54 5.49 21.40
C GLN A 207 -12.57 4.37 20.34
N LEU A 208 -11.40 3.85 19.96
CA LEU A 208 -11.30 2.76 19.00
C LEU A 208 -11.65 1.41 19.63
N THR A 209 -11.12 1.10 20.82
CA THR A 209 -11.42 -0.16 21.52
C THR A 209 -12.89 -0.25 21.92
N ALA A 210 -13.54 0.88 22.24
CA ALA A 210 -14.98 0.94 22.46
C ALA A 210 -15.82 0.55 21.22
N ARG A 211 -15.23 0.56 20.02
CA ARG A 211 -15.85 0.15 18.75
C ARG A 211 -15.37 -1.22 18.26
N ALA A 212 -14.56 -1.94 19.03
CA ALA A 212 -14.13 -3.28 18.65
C ALA A 212 -15.34 -4.23 18.58
N ALA A 213 -15.40 -5.07 17.54
CA ALA A 213 -16.48 -6.03 17.37
C ALA A 213 -16.49 -7.11 18.46
N THR A 214 -15.33 -7.43 19.02
CA THR A 214 -15.16 -8.36 20.13
C THR A 214 -14.06 -7.90 21.10
N PRO A 215 -14.04 -8.40 22.35
CA PRO A 215 -12.95 -8.13 23.29
C PRO A 215 -11.57 -8.49 22.75
N GLU A 216 -11.45 -9.60 22.02
CA GLU A 216 -10.18 -10.06 21.44
C GLU A 216 -9.65 -9.07 20.39
N VAL A 217 -10.54 -8.42 19.63
CA VAL A 217 -10.15 -7.35 18.71
C VAL A 217 -9.65 -6.13 19.49
N ALA A 218 -10.32 -5.73 20.58
CA ALA A 218 -9.85 -4.62 21.41
C ALA A 218 -8.47 -4.90 22.02
N GLU A 219 -8.28 -6.10 22.58
CA GLU A 219 -7.00 -6.55 23.14
C GLU A 219 -5.90 -6.58 22.07
N ALA A 220 -6.23 -7.03 20.85
CA ALA A 220 -5.29 -7.00 19.73
C ALA A 220 -4.86 -5.56 19.38
N MET A 221 -5.78 -4.59 19.39
CA MET A 221 -5.41 -3.18 19.17
C MET A 221 -4.47 -2.67 20.26
N VAL A 222 -4.77 -2.94 21.53
CA VAL A 222 -3.93 -2.55 22.67
C VAL A 222 -2.54 -3.17 22.59
N ARG A 223 -2.46 -4.44 22.16
CA ARG A 223 -1.17 -5.12 21.96
C ARG A 223 -0.32 -4.43 20.89
N GLU A 224 -0.89 -4.05 19.76
CA GLU A 224 -0.14 -3.34 18.71
C GLU A 224 0.30 -1.94 19.17
N MET A 225 -0.52 -1.24 19.99
CA MET A 225 -0.10 0.02 20.62
C MET A 225 1.10 -0.18 21.55
N ALA A 226 1.05 -1.18 22.42
CA ALA A 226 2.12 -1.49 23.36
C ALA A 226 3.41 -1.93 22.65
N TRP A 227 3.29 -2.73 21.59
CA TRP A 227 4.43 -3.14 20.77
C TRP A 227 5.13 -1.94 20.13
N TYR A 228 4.34 -0.99 19.60
CA TYR A 228 4.89 0.20 18.96
C TYR A 228 5.51 1.19 19.97
N ASP A 229 4.89 1.35 21.15
CA ASP A 229 5.46 2.13 22.25
C ASP A 229 6.83 1.57 22.66
N ALA A 230 6.94 0.24 22.80
CA ALA A 230 8.21 -0.44 23.08
C ALA A 230 9.25 -0.26 21.96
N TYR A 231 8.82 -0.29 20.69
CA TYR A 231 9.67 0.03 19.54
C TYR A 231 10.26 1.45 19.63
N LEU A 232 9.44 2.47 19.91
CA LEU A 232 9.91 3.85 20.08
C LEU A 232 10.84 4.00 21.29
N GLN A 233 10.53 3.32 22.40
CA GLN A 233 11.36 3.34 23.61
C GLN A 233 12.75 2.76 23.37
N ARG A 234 12.87 1.67 22.59
CA ARG A 234 14.18 1.10 22.16
C ARG A 234 15.01 2.14 21.39
N GLY A 235 14.34 2.93 20.55
CA GLY A 235 14.95 4.04 19.80
C GLY A 235 15.20 5.31 20.63
N ARG A 236 14.78 5.35 21.91
CA ARG A 236 14.85 6.52 22.79
C ARG A 236 14.16 7.77 22.23
N VAL A 237 13.07 7.56 21.51
CA VAL A 237 12.26 8.62 20.89
C VAL A 237 10.85 8.63 21.46
N ASP A 238 10.24 9.81 21.47
CA ASP A 238 8.84 10.00 21.90
C ASP A 238 7.92 10.22 20.69
N ARG A 239 6.66 9.81 20.83
CA ARG A 239 5.60 9.96 19.82
C ARG A 239 5.33 11.41 19.39
N SER A 240 5.61 12.40 20.25
CA SER A 240 5.45 13.82 19.93
C SER A 240 6.26 14.27 18.70
N ALA A 241 7.32 13.52 18.36
CA ALA A 241 8.10 13.72 17.13
C ALA A 241 7.28 13.55 15.84
N ASN A 242 6.14 12.85 15.88
CA ASN A 242 5.28 12.63 14.71
C ASN A 242 4.56 13.90 14.23
N THR A 243 4.43 14.92 15.09
CA THR A 243 3.85 16.20 14.64
C THR A 243 4.89 16.94 13.81
N THR A 244 4.86 16.72 12.50
CA THR A 244 5.86 17.28 11.57
C THR A 244 5.80 18.81 11.55
N PRO A 245 6.89 19.51 11.13
CA PRO A 245 6.86 20.96 10.93
C PRO A 245 5.72 21.41 9.99
N GLY A 246 5.38 20.57 9.00
CA GLY A 246 4.27 20.79 8.08
C GLY A 246 2.90 20.80 8.77
N ASN A 247 2.67 19.90 9.74
CA ASN A 247 1.43 19.83 10.51
C ASN A 247 1.27 21.05 11.43
N LYS A 248 2.34 21.44 12.14
CA LYS A 248 2.33 22.62 13.03
C LYS A 248 2.06 23.91 12.26
N LYS A 249 2.69 24.09 11.09
CA LYS A 249 2.42 25.22 10.18
C LYS A 249 0.98 25.18 9.64
N GLY A 250 0.39 23.99 9.52
CA GLY A 250 -1.00 23.77 9.12
C GLY A 250 -2.04 23.98 10.23
N GLY A 251 -1.61 24.41 11.43
CA GLY A 251 -2.50 24.79 12.53
C GLY A 251 -2.83 23.68 13.54
N LEU A 252 -2.22 22.49 13.45
CA LEU A 252 -2.41 21.45 14.47
C LEU A 252 -1.58 21.77 15.71
N ALA A 253 -2.26 21.97 16.85
CA ALA A 253 -1.62 22.44 18.07
C ALA A 253 -0.97 21.32 18.88
N ASN A 254 -1.61 20.16 18.97
CA ASN A 254 -1.11 19.02 19.73
C ASN A 254 -1.48 17.65 19.13
N ILE A 255 -0.83 16.60 19.63
CA ILE A 255 -0.96 15.23 19.13
C ILE A 255 -2.34 14.59 19.44
N VAL A 256 -3.00 14.99 20.54
CA VAL A 256 -4.34 14.49 20.90
C VAL A 256 -5.40 15.00 19.92
N GLU A 257 -5.36 16.29 19.59
CA GLU A 257 -6.23 16.89 18.57
C GLU A 257 -6.04 16.20 17.21
N LYS A 258 -4.79 15.96 16.81
CA LYS A 258 -4.47 15.19 15.60
C LYS A 258 -5.07 13.79 15.69
N ALA A 259 -4.98 13.11 16.83
CA ALA A 259 -5.52 11.78 17.00
C ALA A 259 -7.05 11.73 16.87
N MET A 260 -7.75 12.66 17.52
CA MET A 260 -9.20 12.77 17.42
C MET A 260 -9.65 13.01 15.97
N GLY A 261 -8.97 13.89 15.24
CA GLY A 261 -9.26 14.10 13.81
C GLY A 261 -8.89 12.89 12.93
N SER A 262 -7.87 12.13 13.32
CA SER A 262 -7.36 10.99 12.54
C SER A 262 -8.22 9.75 12.65
N ILE A 263 -8.81 9.47 13.82
CA ILE A 263 -9.69 8.31 13.99
C ILE A 263 -11.01 8.44 13.23
N VAL A 264 -11.43 9.67 12.89
CA VAL A 264 -12.69 9.93 12.16
C VAL A 264 -12.71 9.25 10.78
N LYS A 265 -11.55 9.06 10.14
CA LYS A 265 -11.45 8.35 8.84
C LYS A 265 -11.91 6.89 8.90
N SER A 266 -11.96 6.31 10.10
CA SER A 266 -12.45 4.95 10.33
C SER A 266 -13.99 4.84 10.35
N GLY A 267 -14.71 5.95 10.17
CA GLY A 267 -16.18 5.96 10.17
C GLY A 267 -16.76 5.58 11.53
N SER A 268 -17.90 4.89 11.51
CA SER A 268 -18.65 4.46 12.70
C SER A 268 -18.81 2.94 12.81
N ALA A 269 -18.50 2.18 11.75
CA ALA A 269 -18.57 0.72 11.75
C ALA A 269 -17.73 0.08 12.88
N PRO A 270 -18.14 -1.09 13.41
CA PRO A 270 -17.33 -1.86 14.34
C PRO A 270 -16.01 -2.30 13.71
N ILE A 271 -14.92 -2.23 14.48
CA ILE A 271 -13.61 -2.71 14.05
C ILE A 271 -13.64 -4.24 14.14
N ALA A 272 -13.55 -4.90 13.00
CA ALA A 272 -13.74 -6.35 12.86
C ALA A 272 -12.43 -7.15 13.03
N GLY A 273 -11.27 -6.50 13.00
CA GLY A 273 -10.00 -7.18 13.21
C GLY A 273 -8.79 -6.26 13.18
N VAL A 274 -7.63 -6.85 13.50
CA VAL A 274 -6.35 -6.18 13.60
C VAL A 274 -5.30 -6.95 12.81
N LEU A 275 -4.41 -6.26 12.11
CA LEU A 275 -3.24 -6.84 11.45
C LEU A 275 -1.97 -6.20 12.00
N ALA A 276 -1.00 -7.02 12.39
CA ALA A 276 0.33 -6.56 12.77
C ALA A 276 1.14 -6.15 11.52
N PRO A 277 2.26 -5.40 11.67
CA PRO A 277 3.04 -4.93 10.54
C PRO A 277 3.44 -6.04 9.55
N GLY A 278 2.99 -5.91 8.30
CA GLY A 278 3.30 -6.81 7.20
C GLY A 278 2.39 -8.05 7.13
N GLU A 279 1.44 -8.24 8.04
CA GLU A 279 0.44 -9.31 7.91
C GLU A 279 -0.52 -9.06 6.76
N LYS A 280 -1.02 -10.15 6.17
CA LYS A 280 -1.97 -10.11 5.05
C LYS A 280 -3.38 -10.37 5.57
N LEU A 281 -4.35 -9.62 5.05
CA LEU A 281 -5.77 -9.86 5.31
C LEU A 281 -6.15 -11.29 4.89
N ALA A 282 -6.84 -12.01 5.78
CA ALA A 282 -7.40 -13.32 5.48
C ALA A 282 -8.55 -13.21 4.45
N ARG A 283 -8.77 -14.27 3.65
CA ARG A 283 -9.71 -14.21 2.51
C ARG A 283 -11.16 -14.01 2.92
N ASP A 284 -11.53 -14.48 4.11
CA ASP A 284 -12.85 -14.38 4.72
C ASP A 284 -13.04 -13.13 5.60
N GLN A 285 -11.95 -12.44 5.94
CA GLN A 285 -11.99 -11.24 6.76
C GLN A 285 -12.50 -10.03 5.95
N ARG A 286 -13.55 -9.37 6.46
CA ARG A 286 -14.24 -8.22 5.84
C ARG A 286 -14.58 -7.16 6.88
N GLY A 287 -14.98 -5.97 6.43
CA GLY A 287 -15.38 -4.85 7.27
C GLY A 287 -14.24 -3.89 7.58
N LEU A 288 -14.32 -3.20 8.72
CA LEU A 288 -13.32 -2.21 9.12
C LEU A 288 -12.18 -2.88 9.87
N ILE A 289 -10.96 -2.78 9.34
CA ILE A 289 -9.76 -3.44 9.87
C ILE A 289 -8.74 -2.38 10.31
N TYR A 290 -8.15 -2.60 11.48
CA TYR A 290 -7.02 -1.80 11.93
C TYR A 290 -5.70 -2.49 11.53
N ALA A 291 -4.98 -1.94 10.55
CA ALA A 291 -3.67 -2.46 10.15
C ALA A 291 -2.57 -1.62 10.80
N ALA A 292 -1.85 -2.16 11.78
CA ALA A 292 -0.85 -1.41 12.52
C ALA A 292 0.37 -1.08 11.65
N THR A 293 0.62 0.22 11.46
CA THR A 293 1.78 0.74 10.71
C THR A 293 2.37 1.97 11.40
N PRO A 294 3.64 2.31 11.16
CA PRO A 294 4.13 3.67 11.29
C PRO A 294 3.28 4.68 10.51
N ALA A 295 3.27 5.93 10.96
CA ALA A 295 2.55 7.03 10.30
C ALA A 295 3.31 7.66 9.12
N SER A 296 4.53 7.20 8.82
CA SER A 296 5.26 7.67 7.65
C SER A 296 4.55 7.23 6.37
N ASP A 297 4.17 8.18 5.51
CA ASP A 297 3.30 7.99 4.33
C ASP A 297 3.67 6.77 3.49
N PHE A 298 4.97 6.60 3.17
CA PHE A 298 5.45 5.50 2.33
C PHE A 298 5.58 4.18 3.09
N ILE A 299 5.89 4.21 4.38
CA ILE A 299 5.90 2.99 5.20
C ILE A 299 4.47 2.48 5.40
N CYS A 300 3.53 3.37 5.70
CA CYS A 300 2.11 3.03 5.86
C CYS A 300 1.56 2.45 4.55
N GLY A 301 1.73 3.14 3.42
CA GLY A 301 1.29 2.64 2.11
C GLY A 301 1.90 1.29 1.75
N THR A 302 3.20 1.08 2.02
CA THR A 302 3.89 -0.21 1.77
C THR A 302 3.31 -1.34 2.61
N LEU A 303 3.02 -1.10 3.90
CA LEU A 303 2.44 -2.11 4.78
C LEU A 303 0.96 -2.37 4.47
N GLN A 304 0.19 -1.36 4.06
CA GLN A 304 -1.18 -1.56 3.58
C GLN A 304 -1.20 -2.36 2.26
N LEU A 305 -0.26 -2.08 1.34
CA LEU A 305 -0.08 -2.90 0.12
C LEU A 305 0.18 -4.36 0.46
N ALA A 306 1.07 -4.61 1.42
CA ALA A 306 1.35 -5.96 1.94
C ALA A 306 0.11 -6.60 2.59
N ALA A 307 -0.74 -5.79 3.24
CA ALA A 307 -1.98 -6.26 3.81
C ALA A 307 -3.03 -6.68 2.77
N GLY A 308 -2.82 -6.33 1.50
CA GLY A 308 -3.65 -6.72 0.36
C GLY A 308 -4.53 -5.59 -0.18
N MET A 309 -4.26 -4.33 0.18
CA MET A 309 -4.98 -3.18 -0.40
C MET A 309 -4.89 -3.19 -1.93
N ASN A 310 -6.01 -2.97 -2.59
CA ASN A 310 -6.11 -2.82 -4.04
C ASN A 310 -6.59 -1.42 -4.47
N LEU A 311 -6.93 -0.55 -3.52
CA LEU A 311 -7.22 0.87 -3.72
C LEU A 311 -6.79 1.68 -2.49
N HIS A 312 -6.33 2.91 -2.69
CA HIS A 312 -5.86 3.77 -1.60
C HIS A 312 -6.52 5.15 -1.61
N VAL A 313 -6.89 5.64 -0.43
CA VAL A 313 -7.39 7.01 -0.22
C VAL A 313 -6.44 7.75 0.71
N PHE A 314 -5.93 8.88 0.23
CA PHE A 314 -4.92 9.67 0.91
C PHE A 314 -5.44 11.09 1.16
N THR A 315 -5.66 11.46 2.43
CA THR A 315 -6.11 12.82 2.78
C THR A 315 -4.93 13.74 3.06
N THR A 316 -5.00 14.99 2.60
CA THR A 316 -3.88 15.93 2.78
C THR A 316 -4.28 17.40 2.78
N GLY A 317 -3.68 18.17 3.69
CA GLY A 317 -3.69 19.63 3.71
C GLY A 317 -2.53 20.28 2.94
N ARG A 318 -1.69 19.47 2.27
CA ARG A 318 -0.50 19.90 1.53
C ARG A 318 -0.46 19.28 0.12
N GLY A 319 0.14 20.00 -0.82
CA GLY A 319 0.36 19.54 -2.20
C GLY A 319 1.48 18.51 -2.28
N THR A 320 1.21 17.30 -1.81
CA THR A 320 2.17 16.19 -1.83
C THR A 320 2.12 15.44 -3.17
N PRO A 321 3.27 15.05 -3.74
CA PRO A 321 3.34 14.18 -4.91
C PRO A 321 3.25 12.69 -4.54
N TYR A 322 2.78 12.35 -3.33
CA TYR A 322 2.63 10.95 -2.91
C TYR A 322 1.82 10.11 -3.93
N GLY A 323 2.35 8.94 -4.24
CA GLY A 323 1.74 7.93 -5.10
C GLY A 323 2.37 6.56 -4.85
N LEU A 324 1.65 5.51 -5.22
CA LEU A 324 2.11 4.12 -5.25
C LEU A 324 1.98 3.62 -6.69
N ALA A 325 3.00 2.91 -7.18
CA ALA A 325 2.97 2.35 -8.54
C ALA A 325 2.11 1.08 -8.61
N GLU A 326 1.97 0.41 -7.46
CA GLU A 326 1.34 -0.88 -7.25
C GLU A 326 -0.20 -0.77 -7.11
N CYS A 327 -0.69 0.40 -6.70
CA CYS A 327 -2.08 0.62 -6.33
C CYS A 327 -2.51 2.06 -6.61
N PRO A 328 -3.70 2.28 -7.22
CA PRO A 328 -4.21 3.63 -7.46
C PRO A 328 -4.46 4.39 -6.15
N VAL A 329 -3.96 5.63 -6.09
CA VAL A 329 -4.09 6.53 -4.94
C VAL A 329 -5.00 7.70 -5.31
N ILE A 330 -6.14 7.80 -4.63
CA ILE A 330 -7.07 8.94 -4.71
C ILE A 330 -6.65 9.95 -3.64
N LYS A 331 -6.21 11.15 -4.06
CA LYS A 331 -5.81 12.23 -3.15
C LYS A 331 -6.98 13.18 -2.87
N VAL A 332 -7.29 13.35 -1.59
CA VAL A 332 -8.40 14.17 -1.11
C VAL A 332 -7.85 15.43 -0.41
N ALA A 333 -8.13 16.59 -0.98
CA ALA A 333 -7.74 17.87 -0.42
C ALA A 333 -8.66 18.27 0.74
N THR A 334 -8.08 18.78 1.84
CA THR A 334 -8.85 19.26 3.01
C THR A 334 -9.46 20.64 2.81
N ARG A 335 -9.00 21.41 1.80
CA ARG A 335 -9.44 22.78 1.53
C ARG A 335 -9.52 23.05 0.02
N SER A 336 -10.52 23.81 -0.41
CA SER A 336 -10.73 24.12 -1.82
C SER A 336 -9.63 24.99 -2.42
N GLU A 337 -8.98 25.82 -1.61
CA GLU A 337 -7.78 26.55 -2.03
C GLU A 337 -6.64 25.60 -2.43
N LEU A 338 -6.45 24.51 -1.67
CA LEU A 338 -5.43 23.50 -1.96
C LEU A 338 -5.79 22.74 -3.24
N ALA A 339 -7.05 22.31 -3.38
CA ALA A 339 -7.54 21.63 -4.57
C ALA A 339 -7.37 22.48 -5.84
N ARG A 340 -7.70 23.78 -5.79
CA ARG A 340 -7.49 24.70 -6.92
C ARG A 340 -6.01 24.92 -7.25
N ARG A 341 -5.16 25.06 -6.22
CA ARG A 341 -3.73 25.28 -6.40
C ARG A 341 -3.04 24.07 -7.03
N TRP A 342 -3.40 22.87 -6.58
CA TRP A 342 -2.82 21.59 -7.02
C TRP A 342 -3.87 20.74 -7.74
N HIS A 343 -4.53 21.35 -8.73
CA HIS A 343 -5.66 20.76 -9.48
C HIS A 343 -5.27 19.52 -10.30
N ASP A 344 -3.98 19.35 -10.54
CA ASP A 344 -3.33 18.24 -11.23
C ASP A 344 -2.69 17.23 -10.25
N LEU A 345 -2.87 17.41 -8.95
CA LEU A 345 -2.52 16.41 -7.92
C LEU A 345 -3.76 15.92 -7.17
N MET A 346 -4.72 16.81 -6.87
CA MET A 346 -5.87 16.51 -6.03
C MET A 346 -7.01 15.91 -6.87
N ASP A 347 -7.46 14.71 -6.50
CA ASP A 347 -8.53 14.01 -7.19
C ASP A 347 -9.92 14.45 -6.71
N VAL A 348 -10.03 14.87 -5.44
CA VAL A 348 -11.28 15.30 -4.78
C VAL A 348 -11.06 16.51 -3.87
N ASP A 349 -12.00 17.45 -3.89
CA ASP A 349 -12.03 18.63 -3.02
C ASP A 349 -13.05 18.46 -1.87
N ALA A 350 -12.58 18.10 -0.68
CA ALA A 350 -13.40 18.05 0.53
C ALA A 350 -13.54 19.41 1.23
N GLY A 351 -12.83 20.44 0.77
CA GLY A 351 -12.95 21.80 1.31
C GLY A 351 -14.33 22.43 1.13
N ARG A 352 -15.13 21.91 0.19
CA ARG A 352 -16.55 22.25 0.01
C ARG A 352 -17.41 22.01 1.25
N ILE A 353 -16.97 21.13 2.16
CA ILE A 353 -17.62 20.95 3.46
C ILE A 353 -17.45 22.20 4.33
N ALA A 354 -16.24 22.75 4.39
CA ALA A 354 -15.95 23.94 5.20
C ALA A 354 -16.64 25.21 4.67
N SER A 355 -16.90 25.31 3.36
CA SER A 355 -17.65 26.42 2.77
C SER A 355 -19.18 26.25 2.84
N GLY A 356 -19.67 25.08 3.27
CA GLY A 356 -21.10 24.76 3.28
C GLY A 356 -21.69 24.42 1.90
N GLU A 357 -20.86 24.26 0.87
CA GLU A 357 -21.28 23.87 -0.48
C GLU A 357 -21.65 22.39 -0.57
N ALA A 358 -21.11 21.54 0.32
CA ALA A 358 -21.43 20.13 0.40
C ALA A 358 -21.53 19.68 1.87
N SER A 359 -22.39 18.70 2.15
CA SER A 359 -22.39 18.01 3.46
C SER A 359 -21.32 16.91 3.50
N ILE A 360 -21.04 16.39 4.70
CA ILE A 360 -20.14 15.23 4.87
C ILE A 360 -20.67 14.02 4.11
N GLU A 361 -21.98 13.77 4.18
CA GLU A 361 -22.65 12.65 3.51
C GLU A 361 -22.57 12.77 1.99
N ALA A 362 -22.81 13.98 1.45
CA ALA A 362 -22.70 14.23 0.02
C ALA A 362 -21.25 13.97 -0.48
N MET A 363 -20.26 14.46 0.27
CA MET A 363 -18.85 14.21 -0.06
C MET A 363 -18.46 12.74 0.09
N GLY A 364 -19.00 12.02 1.08
CA GLY A 364 -18.77 10.60 1.26
C GLY A 364 -19.33 9.75 0.13
N TRP A 365 -20.52 10.09 -0.39
CA TRP A 365 -21.06 9.47 -1.61
C TRP A 365 -20.24 9.78 -2.86
N GLU A 366 -19.77 11.03 -3.01
CA GLU A 366 -18.88 11.41 -4.11
C GLU A 366 -17.58 10.58 -4.09
N LEU A 367 -16.95 10.44 -2.91
CA LEU A 367 -15.78 9.60 -2.71
C LEU A 367 -16.06 8.13 -3.03
N PHE A 368 -17.18 7.58 -2.57
CA PHE A 368 -17.58 6.20 -2.84
C PHE A 368 -17.69 5.95 -4.35
N HIS A 369 -18.39 6.82 -5.09
CA HIS A 369 -18.52 6.68 -6.54
C HIS A 369 -17.19 6.86 -7.27
N ARG A 370 -16.36 7.83 -6.86
CA ARG A 370 -15.03 8.01 -7.46
C ARG A 370 -14.13 6.81 -7.23
N LEU A 371 -14.24 6.18 -6.06
CA LEU A 371 -13.50 4.97 -5.72
C LEU A 371 -13.92 3.79 -6.61
N LEU A 372 -15.22 3.58 -6.82
CA LEU A 372 -15.72 2.54 -7.74
C LEU A 372 -15.28 2.80 -9.20
N ALA A 373 -15.33 4.05 -9.66
CA ALA A 373 -14.85 4.42 -10.99
C ALA A 373 -13.34 4.16 -11.15
N THR A 374 -12.55 4.51 -10.13
CA THR A 374 -11.11 4.25 -10.09
C THR A 374 -10.81 2.75 -10.07
N ALA A 375 -11.53 1.97 -9.27
CA ALA A 375 -11.44 0.50 -9.25
C ALA A 375 -11.67 -0.09 -10.65
N SER A 376 -12.61 0.51 -11.38
CA SER A 376 -13.05 0.08 -12.71
C SER A 376 -12.13 0.54 -13.84
N GLY A 377 -11.10 1.34 -13.55
CA GLY A 377 -10.05 1.72 -14.51
C GLY A 377 -9.91 3.22 -14.76
N GLU A 378 -10.70 4.08 -14.11
CA GLU A 378 -10.44 5.52 -14.16
C GLU A 378 -9.09 5.82 -13.48
N ARG A 379 -8.27 6.65 -14.13
CA ARG A 379 -6.92 6.98 -13.65
C ARG A 379 -6.93 8.20 -12.73
N THR A 380 -6.31 8.05 -11.56
CA THR A 380 -6.03 9.18 -10.65
C THR A 380 -4.91 10.06 -11.19
N TRP A 381 -4.74 11.25 -10.63
CA TRP A 381 -3.63 12.13 -11.00
C TRP A 381 -2.25 11.50 -10.75
N ALA A 382 -2.09 10.70 -9.69
CA ALA A 382 -0.83 9.99 -9.43
C ALA A 382 -0.46 9.04 -10.58
N GLU A 383 -1.45 8.33 -11.13
CA GLU A 383 -1.25 7.43 -12.27
C GLU A 383 -0.96 8.20 -13.57
N ARG A 384 -1.69 9.30 -13.80
CA ARG A 384 -1.50 10.17 -14.99
C ARG A 384 -0.09 10.74 -15.05
N HIS A 385 0.42 11.22 -13.92
CA HIS A 385 1.77 11.77 -13.82
C HIS A 385 2.85 10.71 -13.60
N ARG A 386 2.46 9.45 -13.36
CA ARG A 386 3.37 8.36 -12.99
C ARG A 386 4.22 8.74 -11.77
N LEU A 387 3.59 9.28 -10.74
CA LEU A 387 4.24 9.57 -9.46
C LEU A 387 4.57 8.24 -8.78
N ARG A 388 5.81 7.81 -8.92
CA ARG A 388 6.32 6.53 -8.43
C ARG A 388 7.39 6.80 -7.41
N ASN A 389 7.22 6.21 -6.24
CA ASN A 389 8.20 6.22 -5.19
C ASN A 389 8.56 4.77 -4.86
N ALA A 390 9.82 4.54 -4.51
CA ALA A 390 10.26 3.22 -4.07
C ALA A 390 9.47 2.78 -2.83
N LEU A 391 9.30 1.46 -2.69
CA LEU A 391 8.71 0.89 -1.48
C LEU A 391 9.61 1.19 -0.28
N VAL A 392 9.00 1.61 0.83
CA VAL A 392 9.73 1.90 2.07
C VAL A 392 9.34 0.86 3.10
N LEU A 393 10.19 -0.15 3.26
CA LEU A 393 9.95 -1.23 4.21
C LEU A 393 10.07 -0.74 5.64
N PHE A 394 9.16 -1.22 6.51
CA PHE A 394 9.35 -1.12 7.94
C PHE A 394 10.31 -2.22 8.39
N ASN A 395 11.55 -1.84 8.74
CA ASN A 395 12.54 -2.75 9.29
C ASN A 395 12.85 -2.39 10.75
N PRO A 396 12.16 -2.99 11.73
CA PRO A 396 12.45 -2.78 13.15
C PRO A 396 13.68 -3.57 13.66
N ALA A 397 14.25 -4.47 12.85
CA ALA A 397 15.48 -5.19 13.19
C ALA A 397 16.72 -4.32 12.95
N PRO A 398 17.80 -4.51 13.73
CA PRO A 398 19.05 -3.80 13.52
C PRO A 398 19.67 -4.14 12.16
N VAL A 399 20.28 -3.13 11.54
CA VAL A 399 21.18 -3.29 10.39
C VAL A 399 22.57 -3.62 10.94
N THR A 400 23.24 -4.62 10.36
CA THR A 400 24.55 -5.12 10.82
C THR A 400 25.71 -4.44 10.15
#